data_AF-A0A554MGL9-F1
#
_entry.id   AF-A0A554MGL9-F1
#
_cell.length_a   1.000
_cell.length_b   1.000
_cell.length_c   1.000
_cell.angle_alpha   90.00
_cell.angle_beta   90.00
_cell.angle_gamma   90.00
#
_symmetry.space_group_name_H-M   'P 1'
#
loop_
_entity.id
_entity.type
_entity.pdbx_description
1 polymer ?
#
loop_
_entity_poly.entity_id
_entity_poly.type
_entity_poly.pdbx_seq_one_letter_code
_entity_poly.pdbx_strand_id
1 'polypeptide(L)'
;MKVGTRGFTLIELLIVIAIIGILAGIVLVSFGGIRERAEIAKGQNFNRQLTQSIGLFLLSSWSFYNGTANDQAQGQNNATLLGGVESTEGMTNNALQFNGTNAFAQFPYAFFNSAPSEFTVSLWARPSAMPQSEDAVLFYSTRNVEFMVGYSTQGKFFTSYKLDPSGWEGVTAQKTSSPNTWYHIAASWSSNEVVLYVNGSVAGRRVPTGSAFATTPSGYPAFAAFVRPTGTRNYFAGILDEIYLYTKAVPQ
;
A
#
# COMPACT_ATOMS: atom_id res chain seq x y z
N MET A 1 -56.12 -42.82 -6.60
CA MET A 1 -56.01 -41.47 -7.19
C MET A 1 -54.71 -41.38 -7.97
N LYS A 2 -54.75 -41.30 -9.30
CA LYS A 2 -53.56 -41.01 -10.11
C LYS A 2 -53.36 -39.49 -10.12
N VAL A 3 -52.30 -39.01 -9.49
CA VAL A 3 -51.89 -37.62 -9.55
C VAL A 3 -51.34 -37.39 -10.96
N GLY A 4 -52.04 -36.61 -11.78
CA GLY A 4 -51.57 -36.24 -13.11
C GLY A 4 -50.36 -35.32 -13.01
N THR A 5 -49.22 -35.76 -13.51
CA THR A 5 -48.01 -34.95 -13.64
C THR A 5 -48.28 -33.86 -14.70
N ARG A 6 -48.47 -32.61 -14.25
CA ARG A 6 -48.55 -31.46 -15.14
C ARG A 6 -47.14 -31.19 -15.71
N GLY A 7 -47.00 -31.26 -17.04
CA GLY A 7 -45.76 -30.90 -17.72
C GLY A 7 -45.56 -29.38 -17.73
N PHE A 8 -44.30 -28.94 -17.59
CA PHE A 8 -43.91 -27.54 -17.76
C PHE A 8 -44.07 -27.12 -19.23
N THR A 9 -44.60 -25.93 -19.47
CA THR A 9 -44.68 -25.33 -20.80
C THR A 9 -43.36 -24.65 -21.17
N LEU A 10 -43.04 -24.60 -22.46
CA LEU A 10 -41.83 -23.92 -22.96
C LEU A 10 -41.82 -22.42 -22.61
N ILE A 11 -42.98 -21.78 -22.53
CA ILE A 11 -43.10 -20.36 -22.19
C ILE A 11 -42.76 -20.10 -20.72
N GLU A 12 -43.13 -20.99 -19.80
CA GLU A 12 -42.76 -20.89 -18.38
C GLU A 12 -41.24 -21.00 -18.20
N LEU A 13 -40.60 -21.93 -18.91
CA LEU A 13 -39.14 -22.08 -18.86
C LEU A 13 -38.42 -20.84 -19.42
N LEU A 14 -38.94 -20.26 -20.51
CA LEU A 14 -38.37 -19.08 -21.14
C LEU A 14 -38.46 -17.84 -20.24
N ILE A 15 -39.59 -17.66 -19.55
CA ILE A 15 -39.75 -16.56 -18.59
C ILE A 15 -38.78 -16.73 -17.42
N VAL A 16 -38.58 -17.95 -16.91
CA VAL A 16 -37.65 -18.20 -15.80
C VAL A 16 -36.22 -17.85 -16.16
N ILE A 17 -35.72 -18.29 -17.33
CA ILE A 17 -34.35 -17.94 -17.75
C ILE A 17 -34.20 -16.43 -18.02
N ALA A 18 -35.24 -15.78 -18.54
CA ALA A 18 -35.24 -14.33 -18.75
C ALA A 18 -35.16 -13.57 -17.41
N ILE A 19 -35.96 -13.97 -16.42
CA ILE A 19 -35.92 -13.39 -15.08
C ILE A 19 -34.56 -13.61 -14.42
N ILE A 20 -34.01 -14.83 -14.48
CA ILE A 20 -32.68 -15.13 -13.91
C ILE A 20 -31.60 -14.30 -14.60
N GLY A 21 -31.65 -14.15 -15.93
CA GLY A 21 -30.71 -13.32 -16.69
C GLY A 21 -30.76 -11.85 -16.29
N ILE A 22 -31.95 -11.28 -16.13
CA ILE A 22 -32.14 -9.90 -15.67
C ILE A 22 -31.61 -9.74 -14.23
N LEU A 23 -31.98 -10.64 -13.32
CA LEU A 23 -31.53 -10.60 -11.93
C LEU A 23 -30.00 -10.74 -11.83
N ALA A 24 -29.39 -11.65 -12.59
CA ALA A 24 -27.94 -11.83 -12.63
C ALA A 24 -27.21 -10.58 -13.15
N GLY A 25 -27.79 -9.90 -14.16
CA GLY A 25 -27.26 -8.63 -14.67
C GLY A 25 -27.30 -7.51 -13.64
N ILE A 26 -28.42 -7.34 -12.93
CA ILE A 26 -28.57 -6.34 -11.85
C ILE A 26 -27.57 -6.60 -10.72
N VAL A 27 -27.44 -7.86 -10.33
CA VAL A 27 -26.47 -8.35 -9.34
C VAL A 27 -25.06 -7.93 -9.73
N LEU A 28 -24.58 -8.26 -10.94
CA LEU A 28 -23.22 -7.94 -11.39
C LEU A 28 -22.90 -6.44 -11.35
N VAL A 29 -23.81 -5.58 -11.80
CA VAL A 29 -23.62 -4.12 -11.79
C VAL A 29 -23.57 -3.58 -10.36
N SER A 30 -24.30 -4.17 -9.42
CA SER A 30 -24.33 -3.72 -8.03
C SER A 30 -23.06 -4.06 -7.22
N PHE A 31 -22.34 -5.13 -7.59
CA PHE A 31 -21.22 -5.66 -6.78
C PHE A 31 -19.91 -4.88 -6.90
N GLY A 32 -19.68 -4.14 -7.99
CA GLY A 32 -18.43 -3.39 -8.18
C GLY A 32 -18.15 -2.39 -7.06
N GLY A 33 -19.10 -1.49 -6.80
CA GLY A 33 -18.96 -0.48 -5.74
C GLY A 33 -19.02 -1.05 -4.31
N ILE A 34 -19.75 -2.13 -4.09
CA ILE A 34 -19.84 -2.78 -2.77
C ILE A 34 -18.50 -3.44 -2.41
N ARG A 35 -17.86 -4.12 -3.37
CA ARG A 35 -16.57 -4.77 -3.14
C ARG A 35 -15.48 -3.74 -2.82
N GLU A 36 -15.42 -2.64 -3.56
CA GLU A 36 -14.45 -1.57 -3.30
C GLU A 36 -14.65 -0.96 -1.90
N ARG A 37 -15.89 -0.63 -1.53
CA ARG A 37 -16.21 -0.12 -0.18
C ARG A 37 -15.83 -1.10 0.93
N ALA A 38 -16.06 -2.40 0.72
CA ALA A 38 -15.68 -3.43 1.68
C ALA A 38 -14.15 -3.51 1.84
N GLU A 39 -13.40 -3.40 0.74
CA GLU A 39 -11.94 -3.39 0.75
C GLU A 39 -11.37 -2.13 1.45
N ILE A 40 -11.98 -0.96 1.20
CA ILE A 40 -11.64 0.27 1.94
C ILE A 40 -11.93 0.09 3.43
N ALA A 41 -13.10 -0.43 3.80
CA ALA A 41 -13.46 -0.67 5.20
C ALA A 41 -12.47 -1.62 5.90
N LYS A 42 -11.97 -2.66 5.21
CA LYS A 42 -10.93 -3.53 5.75
C LYS A 42 -9.61 -2.79 6.00
N GLY A 43 -9.19 -1.93 5.07
CA GLY A 43 -8.00 -1.09 5.26
C GLY A 43 -8.13 -0.16 6.46
N GLN A 44 -9.28 0.52 6.58
CA GLN A 44 -9.57 1.41 7.72
C GLN A 44 -9.63 0.64 9.06
N ASN A 45 -10.21 -0.56 9.06
CA ASN A 45 -10.21 -1.44 10.23
C ASN A 45 -8.78 -1.80 10.65
N PHE A 46 -7.92 -2.09 9.69
CA PHE A 46 -6.54 -2.42 9.97
C PHE A 46 -5.74 -1.23 10.51
N ASN A 47 -5.92 -0.02 9.98
CA ASN A 47 -5.32 1.18 10.58
C ASN A 47 -5.72 1.35 12.04
N ARG A 48 -7.00 1.13 12.37
CA ARG A 48 -7.46 1.14 13.77
C ARG A 48 -6.78 0.06 14.62
N GLN A 49 -6.58 -1.14 14.08
CA GLN A 49 -5.86 -2.22 14.76
C GLN A 49 -4.39 -1.86 14.98
N LEU A 50 -3.72 -1.24 14.01
CA LEU A 50 -2.34 -0.75 14.17
C LEU A 50 -2.27 0.29 15.29
N THR A 51 -3.18 1.28 15.30
CA THR A 51 -3.25 2.28 16.38
C THR A 51 -3.47 1.63 17.74
N GLN A 52 -4.34 0.62 17.85
CA GLN A 52 -4.63 -0.06 19.11
C GLN A 52 -3.47 -0.94 19.60
N SER A 53 -2.79 -1.64 18.69
CA SER A 53 -1.76 -2.63 19.04
C SER A 53 -0.36 -2.03 19.18
N ILE A 54 0.00 -1.11 18.28
CA ILE A 54 1.35 -0.52 18.18
C ILE A 54 1.34 1.01 18.15
N GLY A 55 0.20 1.67 18.39
CA GLY A 55 0.10 3.12 18.33
C GLY A 55 1.00 3.89 19.30
N LEU A 56 1.34 3.29 20.45
CA LEU A 56 2.33 3.85 21.38
C LEU A 56 3.74 3.94 20.79
N PHE A 57 4.00 3.20 19.71
CA PHE A 57 5.26 3.14 18.99
C PHE A 57 5.21 3.92 17.67
N LEU A 58 4.20 4.77 17.46
CA LEU A 58 4.13 5.65 16.31
C LEU A 58 5.30 6.63 16.34
N LEU A 59 6.15 6.58 15.31
CA LEU A 59 7.28 7.48 15.16
C LEU A 59 6.90 8.70 14.33
N SER A 60 6.21 8.47 13.21
CA SER A 60 5.84 9.54 12.29
C SER A 60 4.47 9.30 11.67
N SER A 61 3.73 10.40 11.51
CA SER A 61 2.46 10.44 10.81
C SER A 61 2.40 11.72 10.00
N TRP A 62 2.34 11.64 8.68
CA TRP A 62 2.39 12.83 7.83
C TRP A 62 0.98 13.40 7.58
N SER A 63 0.84 14.71 7.82
CA SER A 63 -0.35 15.49 7.44
C SER A 63 -0.08 16.33 6.20
N PHE A 64 -1.08 16.40 5.33
CA PHE A 64 -0.97 17.02 4.00
C PHE A 64 -1.74 18.34 3.85
N TYR A 65 -1.95 19.06 4.96
CA TYR A 65 -2.68 20.33 4.95
C TYR A 65 -1.85 21.44 4.26
N ASN A 66 -2.53 22.29 3.47
CA ASN A 66 -1.94 23.45 2.78
C ASN A 66 -0.70 23.13 1.92
N GLY A 67 -0.64 21.98 1.24
CA GLY A 67 0.48 21.64 0.37
C GLY A 67 1.80 21.42 1.11
N THR A 68 1.72 20.99 2.36
CA THR A 68 2.90 20.59 3.16
C THR A 68 2.86 19.09 3.45
N ALA A 69 3.96 18.52 3.93
CA ALA A 69 4.00 17.15 4.40
C ALA A 69 4.69 17.11 5.76
N ASN A 70 3.94 17.54 6.79
CA ASN A 70 4.49 17.72 8.12
C ASN A 70 4.25 16.48 8.99
N ASP A 71 5.27 16.02 9.69
CA ASP A 71 5.16 14.96 10.68
C ASP A 71 4.41 15.49 11.92
N GLN A 72 3.27 14.87 12.23
CA GLN A 72 2.40 15.22 13.35
C GLN A 72 2.69 14.40 14.62
N ALA A 73 3.50 13.33 14.53
CA ALA A 73 3.76 12.49 15.70
C ALA A 73 4.84 13.12 16.59
N GLN A 74 6.05 13.32 16.04
CA GLN A 74 7.17 13.92 16.77
C GLN A 74 7.74 15.18 16.11
N GLY A 75 7.30 15.53 14.90
CA GLY A 75 7.73 16.74 14.18
C GLY A 75 9.16 16.69 13.64
N GLN A 76 9.85 15.55 13.76
CA GLN A 76 11.26 15.42 13.36
C GLN A 76 11.43 14.94 11.92
N ASN A 77 10.40 14.37 11.31
CA ASN A 77 10.48 13.75 9.99
C ASN A 77 9.65 14.48 8.92
N ASN A 78 9.53 15.81 8.99
CA ASN A 78 8.84 16.60 7.94
C ASN A 78 9.42 16.29 6.55
N ALA A 79 8.55 16.07 5.57
CA ALA A 79 8.94 15.78 4.19
C ALA A 79 8.93 17.05 3.33
N THR A 80 9.97 17.21 2.52
CA THR A 80 10.08 18.23 1.49
C THR A 80 9.45 17.75 0.20
N LEU A 81 8.47 18.50 -0.31
CA LEU A 81 7.82 18.21 -1.59
C LEU A 81 8.68 18.71 -2.75
N LEU A 82 8.88 17.87 -3.76
CA LEU A 82 9.78 18.11 -4.89
C LEU A 82 9.11 17.74 -6.21
N GLY A 83 9.43 18.45 -7.29
CA GLY A 83 8.97 18.09 -8.63
C GLY A 83 7.47 18.29 -8.89
N GLY A 84 6.82 19.23 -8.19
CA GLY A 84 5.42 19.58 -8.45
C GLY A 84 4.42 18.59 -7.86
N VAL A 85 4.63 18.16 -6.62
CA VAL A 85 3.59 17.48 -5.83
C VAL A 85 2.44 18.45 -5.58
N GLU A 86 1.20 18.00 -5.79
CA GLU A 86 0.00 18.81 -5.60
C GLU A 86 -0.84 18.30 -4.43
N SER A 87 -1.60 19.18 -3.79
CA SER A 87 -2.62 18.77 -2.81
C SER A 87 -3.90 18.35 -3.52
N THR A 88 -4.55 17.32 -3.00
CA THR A 88 -5.82 16.81 -3.53
C THR A 88 -6.68 16.24 -2.41
N GLU A 89 -7.91 15.84 -2.74
CA GLU A 89 -8.78 15.12 -1.82
C GLU A 89 -8.30 13.68 -1.63
N GLY A 90 -8.15 13.29 -0.37
CA GLY A 90 -7.62 12.02 0.08
C GLY A 90 -8.70 10.99 0.43
N MET A 91 -8.26 9.94 1.10
CA MET A 91 -9.13 8.91 1.67
C MET A 91 -9.94 9.44 2.84
N THR A 92 -9.34 10.27 3.70
CA THR A 92 -10.04 10.86 4.85
C THR A 92 -10.04 12.39 4.84
N ASN A 93 -9.01 13.04 4.29
CA ASN A 93 -8.92 14.50 4.23
C ASN A 93 -8.12 14.99 3.00
N ASN A 94 -6.94 15.55 3.24
CA ASN A 94 -6.03 16.02 2.20
C ASN A 94 -4.99 14.94 1.93
N ALA A 95 -4.67 14.75 0.67
CA ALA A 95 -3.64 13.84 0.20
C ALA A 95 -2.66 14.56 -0.73
N LEU A 96 -1.58 13.87 -1.06
CA LEU A 96 -0.62 14.34 -2.05
C LEU A 96 -0.78 13.59 -3.36
N GLN A 97 -0.82 14.33 -4.46
CA GLN A 97 -0.84 13.81 -5.82
C GLN A 97 0.54 13.91 -6.46
N PHE A 98 0.97 12.81 -7.04
CA PHE A 98 2.26 12.62 -7.69
C PHE A 98 2.06 12.33 -9.18
N ASN A 99 2.87 12.99 -10.01
CA ASN A 99 2.71 13.01 -11.47
C ASN A 99 3.38 11.84 -12.21
N GLY A 100 4.12 10.96 -11.52
CA GLY A 100 4.81 9.82 -12.12
C GLY A 100 6.03 10.14 -12.98
N THR A 101 6.51 11.38 -13.00
CA THR A 101 7.68 11.78 -13.82
C THR A 101 8.81 12.39 -13.02
N ASN A 102 8.50 13.25 -12.05
CA ASN A 102 9.50 13.88 -11.18
C ASN A 102 8.95 14.30 -9.80
N ALA A 103 7.66 14.15 -9.54
CA ALA A 103 7.06 14.51 -8.25
C ALA A 103 7.35 13.44 -7.19
N PHE A 104 7.92 13.85 -6.06
CA PHE A 104 8.16 12.98 -4.90
C PHE A 104 8.29 13.82 -3.62
N ALA A 105 8.26 13.16 -2.47
CA ALA A 105 8.48 13.81 -1.18
C ALA A 105 9.65 13.16 -0.44
N GLN A 106 10.63 13.93 0.00
CA GLN A 106 11.83 13.44 0.68
C GLN A 106 11.80 13.80 2.16
N PHE A 107 12.13 12.87 3.06
CA PHE A 107 12.13 13.11 4.51
C PHE A 107 13.50 12.82 5.16
N PRO A 108 13.74 13.19 6.43
CA PRO A 108 14.94 12.82 7.16
C PRO A 108 15.12 11.30 7.35
N TYR A 109 16.36 10.81 7.29
CA TYR A 109 16.69 9.38 7.32
C TYR A 109 17.03 8.81 8.71
N ALA A 110 16.86 9.61 9.78
CA ALA A 110 17.45 9.33 11.10
C ALA A 110 16.98 8.00 11.71
N PHE A 111 15.70 7.66 11.57
CA PHE A 111 15.15 6.41 12.12
C PHE A 111 15.89 5.17 11.62
N PHE A 112 15.96 5.01 10.30
CA PHE A 112 16.50 3.80 9.73
C PHE A 112 18.03 3.71 9.88
N ASN A 113 18.72 4.84 10.07
CA ASN A 113 20.14 4.86 10.43
C ASN A 113 20.42 4.33 11.84
N SER A 114 19.41 4.28 12.72
CA SER A 114 19.56 3.70 14.06
C SER A 114 19.59 2.16 14.05
N ALA A 115 19.61 1.54 12.87
CA ALA A 115 19.57 0.09 12.70
C ALA A 115 18.34 -0.52 13.42
N PRO A 116 17.11 -0.16 13.02
CA PRO A 116 15.91 -0.63 13.71
C PRO A 116 15.84 -2.16 13.66
N SER A 117 15.52 -2.78 14.80
CA SER A 117 15.32 -4.23 14.91
C SER A 117 13.94 -4.69 14.45
N GLU A 118 12.99 -3.75 14.33
CA GLU A 118 11.65 -3.94 13.81
C GLU A 118 11.01 -2.60 13.45
N PHE A 119 10.03 -2.61 12.54
CA PHE A 119 9.20 -1.45 12.22
C PHE A 119 7.98 -1.86 11.38
N THR A 120 7.04 -0.94 11.24
CA THR A 120 5.91 -1.06 10.31
C THR A 120 5.70 0.26 9.60
N VAL A 121 5.53 0.22 8.28
CA VAL A 121 5.01 1.34 7.51
C VAL A 121 3.59 1.02 7.03
N SER A 122 2.71 2.01 7.05
CA SER A 122 1.37 1.88 6.46
C SER A 122 0.95 3.17 5.76
N LEU A 123 0.17 3.04 4.68
CA LEU A 123 -0.35 4.17 3.92
C LEU A 123 -1.53 3.77 3.04
N TRP A 124 -2.29 4.76 2.59
CA TRP A 124 -3.20 4.64 1.46
C TRP A 124 -2.53 5.06 0.18
N ALA A 125 -2.75 4.29 -0.89
CA ALA A 125 -2.30 4.62 -2.23
C ALA A 125 -3.44 4.41 -3.24
N ARG A 126 -3.53 5.34 -4.20
CA ARG A 126 -4.43 5.25 -5.35
C ARG A 126 -3.64 5.52 -6.64
N PRO A 127 -3.22 4.48 -7.37
CA PRO A 127 -2.46 4.66 -8.60
C PRO A 127 -3.34 5.29 -9.68
N SER A 128 -2.84 6.29 -10.42
CA SER A 128 -3.59 6.92 -11.52
C SER A 128 -3.60 6.08 -12.79
N ALA A 129 -2.59 5.23 -12.95
CA ALA A 129 -2.43 4.29 -14.06
C ALA A 129 -1.90 2.95 -13.54
N MET A 130 -1.93 1.91 -14.38
CA MET A 130 -1.26 0.66 -14.03
C MET A 130 0.25 0.91 -13.94
N PRO A 131 0.90 0.62 -12.80
CA PRO A 131 2.34 0.73 -12.66
C PRO A 131 3.06 -0.11 -13.73
N GLN A 132 3.96 0.51 -14.49
CA GLN A 132 4.72 -0.15 -15.56
C GLN A 132 6.19 -0.39 -15.17
N SER A 133 6.62 0.16 -14.03
CA SER A 133 7.93 0.00 -13.42
C SER A 133 7.79 -0.50 -11.97
N GLU A 134 8.90 -0.82 -11.32
CA GLU A 134 8.92 -0.93 -9.86
C GLU A 134 8.78 0.47 -9.26
N ASP A 135 7.54 0.80 -8.89
CA ASP A 135 7.18 2.11 -8.36
C ASP A 135 7.07 2.01 -6.84
N ALA A 136 7.96 2.72 -6.15
CA ALA A 136 7.91 2.83 -4.69
C ALA A 136 6.86 3.87 -4.28
N VAL A 137 5.93 3.46 -3.42
CA VAL A 137 5.09 4.41 -2.67
C VAL A 137 5.82 4.90 -1.42
N LEU A 138 6.67 4.04 -0.84
CA LEU A 138 7.63 4.39 0.19
C LEU A 138 8.94 3.67 -0.10
N PHE A 139 10.03 4.42 -0.06
CA PHE A 139 11.38 3.92 -0.26
C PHE A 139 12.30 4.44 0.82
N TYR A 140 13.20 3.57 1.27
CA TYR A 140 14.38 3.91 2.04
C TYR A 140 15.58 3.27 1.37
N SER A 141 16.62 4.06 1.10
CA SER A 141 17.90 3.55 0.63
C SER A 141 19.05 4.25 1.31
N THR A 142 20.06 3.45 1.64
CA THR A 142 21.38 3.86 2.07
C THR A 142 22.40 3.19 1.16
N ARG A 143 23.68 3.28 1.50
CA ARG A 143 24.70 2.51 0.80
C ARG A 143 24.48 0.98 0.87
N ASN A 144 24.03 0.48 2.01
CA ASN A 144 24.10 -0.96 2.34
C ASN A 144 22.73 -1.59 2.65
N VAL A 145 21.72 -0.75 2.90
CA VAL A 145 20.39 -1.15 3.34
C VAL A 145 19.36 -0.43 2.49
N GLU A 146 18.44 -1.19 1.91
CA GLU A 146 17.27 -0.65 1.23
C GLU A 146 16.01 -1.33 1.76
N PHE A 147 14.90 -0.58 1.80
CA PHE A 147 13.57 -1.08 2.10
C PHE A 147 12.57 -0.37 1.20
N MET A 148 11.63 -1.11 0.65
CA MET A 148 10.68 -0.59 -0.33
C MET A 148 9.30 -1.22 -0.12
N VAL A 149 8.28 -0.39 -0.32
CA VAL A 149 6.88 -0.81 -0.47
C VAL A 149 6.36 -0.14 -1.73
N GLY A 150 5.68 -0.91 -2.58
CA GLY A 150 5.34 -0.41 -3.89
C GLY A 150 4.54 -1.35 -4.75
N TYR A 151 4.57 -1.06 -6.05
CA TYR A 151 3.98 -1.84 -7.11
C TYR A 151 5.05 -2.34 -8.07
N SER A 152 4.99 -3.60 -8.44
CA SER A 152 5.83 -4.17 -9.48
C SER A 152 5.40 -3.69 -10.88
N THR A 153 6.19 -4.05 -11.89
CA THR A 153 5.92 -3.78 -13.32
C THR A 153 4.59 -4.33 -13.85
N GLN A 154 3.90 -5.17 -13.09
CA GLN A 154 2.58 -5.73 -13.41
C GLN A 154 1.45 -5.16 -12.52
N GLY A 155 1.74 -4.11 -11.74
CA GLY A 155 0.81 -3.55 -10.75
C GLY A 155 0.56 -4.45 -9.53
N LYS A 156 1.37 -5.49 -9.30
CA LYS A 156 1.26 -6.30 -8.08
C LYS A 156 1.92 -5.57 -6.92
N PHE A 157 1.27 -5.57 -5.75
CA PHE A 157 1.83 -5.03 -4.52
C PHE A 157 3.07 -5.82 -4.10
N PHE A 158 4.10 -5.14 -3.62
CA PHE A 158 5.26 -5.80 -3.04
C PHE A 158 5.83 -5.02 -1.86
N THR A 159 6.60 -5.74 -1.05
CA THR A 159 7.62 -5.15 -0.19
C THR A 159 8.94 -5.85 -0.44
N SER A 160 10.03 -5.10 -0.49
CA SER A 160 11.38 -5.64 -0.64
C SER A 160 12.35 -4.96 0.30
N TYR A 161 13.45 -5.64 0.55
CA TYR A 161 14.57 -5.17 1.34
C TYR A 161 15.87 -5.73 0.78
N LYS A 162 16.95 -5.02 1.07
CA LYS A 162 18.31 -5.46 0.81
C LYS A 162 19.12 -5.19 2.07
N LEU A 163 19.82 -6.20 2.57
CA LEU A 163 20.64 -6.13 3.79
C LEU A 163 22.02 -6.69 3.46
N ASP A 164 23.02 -5.83 3.24
CA ASP A 164 24.36 -6.32 2.87
C ASP A 164 24.94 -7.30 3.93
N PRO A 165 25.65 -8.37 3.50
CA PRO A 165 26.05 -8.67 2.12
C PRO A 165 24.97 -9.43 1.30
N SER A 166 23.78 -9.63 1.84
CA SER A 166 22.69 -10.31 1.14
C SER A 166 22.14 -9.47 -0.02
N GLY A 167 21.60 -10.18 -1.01
CA GLY A 167 20.93 -9.58 -2.16
C GLY A 167 19.54 -9.04 -1.85
N TRP A 168 18.81 -8.76 -2.93
CA TRP A 168 17.43 -8.31 -2.86
C TRP A 168 16.48 -9.44 -2.49
N GLU A 169 15.63 -9.15 -1.52
CA GLU A 169 14.65 -10.06 -0.99
C GLU A 169 13.32 -9.34 -0.80
N GLY A 170 12.22 -10.08 -0.81
CA GLY A 170 10.92 -9.47 -0.66
C GLY A 170 9.77 -10.44 -0.83
N VAL A 171 8.58 -9.86 -0.84
CA VAL A 171 7.30 -10.54 -1.02
C VAL A 171 6.52 -9.76 -2.07
N THR A 172 6.03 -10.45 -3.08
CA THR A 172 5.09 -9.90 -4.08
C THR A 172 3.74 -10.59 -3.91
N ALA A 173 2.68 -9.79 -3.74
CA ALA A 173 1.32 -10.27 -3.63
C ALA A 173 0.85 -10.94 -4.93
N GLN A 174 -0.09 -11.88 -4.83
CA GLN A 174 -0.82 -12.35 -6.02
C GLN A 174 -1.84 -11.32 -6.53
N LYS A 175 -2.32 -10.44 -5.63
CA LYS A 175 -3.27 -9.38 -5.94
C LYS A 175 -2.61 -8.31 -6.81
N THR A 176 -3.32 -7.88 -7.85
CA THR A 176 -2.94 -6.78 -8.72
C THR A 176 -3.79 -5.55 -8.42
N SER A 177 -3.19 -4.37 -8.49
CA SER A 177 -3.90 -3.10 -8.38
C SER A 177 -4.79 -2.84 -9.58
N SER A 178 -5.66 -1.86 -9.46
CA SER A 178 -6.39 -1.29 -10.59
C SER A 178 -6.27 0.22 -10.53
N PRO A 179 -6.20 0.91 -11.68
CA PRO A 179 -6.14 2.36 -11.70
C PRO A 179 -7.31 2.97 -10.94
N ASN A 180 -7.07 4.11 -10.32
CA ASN A 180 -8.06 4.94 -9.65
C ASN A 180 -8.81 4.25 -8.50
N THR A 181 -8.27 3.14 -7.99
CA THR A 181 -8.82 2.40 -6.84
C THR A 181 -7.93 2.62 -5.62
N TRP A 182 -8.54 2.85 -4.46
CA TRP A 182 -7.79 2.98 -3.20
C TRP A 182 -7.35 1.63 -2.64
N TYR A 183 -6.10 1.57 -2.19
CA TYR A 183 -5.55 0.42 -1.48
C TYR A 183 -4.83 0.88 -0.22
N HIS A 184 -5.12 0.21 0.89
CA HIS A 184 -4.30 0.33 2.09
C HIS A 184 -3.15 -0.66 1.97
N ILE A 185 -1.91 -0.18 2.05
CA ILE A 185 -0.71 -1.00 1.95
C ILE A 185 0.07 -0.83 3.25
N ALA A 186 0.45 -1.94 3.87
CA ALA A 186 1.38 -1.91 4.98
C ALA A 186 2.45 -2.97 4.81
N ALA A 187 3.65 -2.66 5.27
CA ALA A 187 4.74 -3.62 5.34
C ALA A 187 5.34 -3.59 6.73
N SER A 188 5.38 -4.76 7.35
CA SER A 188 5.97 -4.96 8.66
C SER A 188 7.27 -5.73 8.51
N TRP A 189 8.31 -5.27 9.18
CA TRP A 189 9.62 -5.87 9.15
C TRP A 189 10.11 -6.14 10.57
N SER A 190 10.68 -7.32 10.76
CA SER A 190 11.48 -7.71 11.93
C SER A 190 12.59 -8.64 11.47
N SER A 191 13.51 -9.00 12.36
CA SER A 191 14.51 -10.03 12.09
C SER A 191 13.95 -11.43 11.83
N ASN A 192 12.68 -11.68 12.21
CA ASN A 192 12.06 -13.01 12.10
C ASN A 192 11.05 -13.11 10.96
N GLU A 193 10.41 -11.99 10.59
CA GLU A 193 9.35 -11.99 9.59
C GLU A 193 9.25 -10.64 8.89
N VAL A 194 9.06 -10.70 7.57
CA VAL A 194 8.59 -9.59 6.73
C VAL A 194 7.20 -9.94 6.24
N VAL A 195 6.23 -9.05 6.46
CA VAL A 195 4.83 -9.25 6.08
C VAL A 195 4.34 -8.08 5.26
N LEU A 196 3.75 -8.38 4.10
CA LEU A 196 3.02 -7.44 3.28
C LEU A 196 1.52 -7.57 3.56
N TYR A 197 0.86 -6.47 3.85
CA TYR A 197 -0.58 -6.37 4.01
C TYR A 197 -1.18 -5.51 2.90
N VAL A 198 -2.28 -5.98 2.31
CA VAL A 198 -3.09 -5.20 1.37
C VAL A 198 -4.52 -5.21 1.84
N ASN A 199 -5.10 -4.03 2.06
CA ASN A 199 -6.44 -3.84 2.63
C ASN A 199 -6.62 -4.62 3.94
N GLY A 200 -5.61 -4.57 4.81
CA GLY A 200 -5.62 -5.23 6.12
C GLY A 200 -5.47 -6.74 6.13
N SER A 201 -5.38 -7.38 4.96
CA SER A 201 -5.17 -8.83 4.84
C SER A 201 -3.72 -9.13 4.49
N VAL A 202 -3.15 -10.21 5.04
CA VAL A 202 -1.79 -10.66 4.68
C VAL A 202 -1.78 -11.05 3.20
N ALA A 203 -1.01 -10.31 2.41
CA ALA A 203 -0.82 -10.54 0.98
C ALA A 203 0.41 -11.42 0.69
N GLY A 204 1.31 -11.53 1.67
CA GLY A 204 2.39 -12.51 1.70
C GLY A 204 3.32 -12.25 2.87
N ARG A 205 4.17 -13.24 3.16
CA ARG A 205 5.14 -13.17 4.27
C ARG A 205 6.38 -13.98 3.93
N ARG A 206 7.49 -13.68 4.60
CA ARG A 206 8.69 -14.52 4.58
C ARG A 206 9.57 -14.29 5.80
N VAL A 207 10.44 -15.25 6.07
CA VAL A 207 11.58 -15.05 6.98
C VAL A 207 12.68 -14.30 6.21
N PRO A 208 13.25 -13.22 6.79
CA PRO A 208 14.42 -12.58 6.19
C PRO A 208 15.64 -13.49 6.15
N THR A 209 16.38 -13.48 5.04
CA THR A 209 17.71 -14.09 4.98
C THR A 209 18.79 -13.01 4.93
N GLY A 210 19.83 -13.14 5.78
CA GLY A 210 20.90 -12.15 5.87
C GLY A 210 21.03 -11.44 7.22
N SER A 211 21.95 -10.48 7.26
CA SER A 211 22.26 -9.61 8.40
C SER A 211 21.08 -8.70 8.78
N ALA A 212 21.11 -8.11 9.98
CA ALA A 212 20.16 -7.07 10.40
C ALA A 212 20.35 -5.75 9.63
N PHE A 213 19.40 -4.82 9.80
CA PHE A 213 19.63 -3.41 9.45
C PHE A 213 20.92 -2.93 10.14
N ALA A 214 21.77 -2.22 9.40
CA ALA A 214 23.05 -1.70 9.92
C ALA A 214 23.03 -0.18 9.95
N THR A 215 23.81 0.41 10.86
CA THR A 215 23.96 1.86 10.94
C THR A 215 24.69 2.38 9.70
N THR A 216 24.14 3.40 9.05
CA THR A 216 24.75 4.04 7.87
C THR A 216 24.83 5.55 8.03
N PRO A 217 25.82 6.24 7.44
CA PRO A 217 25.98 7.68 7.60
C PRO A 217 25.10 8.52 6.65
N SER A 218 24.43 7.90 5.65
CA SER A 218 23.62 8.62 4.66
C SER A 218 22.48 7.76 4.11
N GLY A 219 21.36 8.40 3.78
CA GLY A 219 20.22 7.76 3.14
C GLY A 219 19.31 8.72 2.36
N TYR A 220 18.46 8.15 1.50
CA TYR A 220 17.55 8.84 0.58
C TYR A 220 16.13 8.30 0.72
N PRO A 221 15.49 8.45 1.90
CA PRO A 221 14.10 8.08 2.04
C PRO A 221 13.19 9.01 1.23
N ALA A 222 12.19 8.41 0.58
CA ALA A 222 11.22 9.16 -0.20
C ALA A 222 9.85 8.48 -0.20
N PHE A 223 8.80 9.29 -0.34
CA PHE A 223 7.50 8.84 -0.81
C PHE A 223 7.40 9.03 -2.31
N ALA A 224 6.65 8.14 -2.95
CA ALA A 224 6.34 8.18 -4.38
C ALA A 224 7.55 8.17 -5.33
N ALA A 225 8.74 7.76 -4.86
CA ALA A 225 9.88 7.58 -5.73
C ALA A 225 10.88 6.54 -5.22
N PHE A 226 11.47 5.83 -6.16
CA PHE A 226 12.69 5.07 -5.96
C PHE A 226 13.87 5.97 -6.31
N VAL A 227 14.59 6.49 -5.31
CA VAL A 227 15.66 7.48 -5.52
C VAL A 227 16.98 7.00 -4.93
N ARG A 228 17.98 6.80 -5.78
CA ARG A 228 19.35 6.49 -5.36
C ARG A 228 20.30 7.68 -5.55
N PRO A 229 21.40 7.75 -4.77
CA PRO A 229 22.44 8.78 -4.97
C PRO A 229 23.06 8.73 -6.37
N THR A 230 23.15 7.55 -6.97
CA THR A 230 23.57 7.33 -8.36
C THR A 230 22.60 6.35 -9.02
N GLY A 231 21.92 6.77 -10.08
CA GLY A 231 21.11 5.86 -10.91
C GLY A 231 19.63 6.21 -11.03
N THR A 232 18.84 5.16 -11.29
CA THR A 232 17.45 5.19 -11.75
C THR A 232 16.53 5.89 -10.77
N ARG A 233 15.61 6.69 -11.33
CA ARG A 233 14.47 7.25 -10.60
C ARG A 233 13.19 6.74 -11.24
N ASN A 234 12.45 5.91 -10.51
CA ASN A 234 11.07 5.58 -10.83
C ASN A 234 10.16 6.43 -9.94
N TYR A 235 9.08 6.96 -10.49
CA TYR A 235 8.17 7.84 -9.78
C TYR A 235 6.77 7.27 -9.84
N PHE A 236 6.11 7.26 -8.70
CA PHE A 236 4.73 6.82 -8.60
C PHE A 236 3.79 7.87 -9.21
N ALA A 237 2.88 7.43 -10.09
CA ALA A 237 1.77 8.24 -10.58
C ALA A 237 0.52 7.91 -9.78
N GLY A 238 0.06 8.82 -8.91
CA GLY A 238 -1.11 8.56 -8.08
C GLY A 238 -1.21 9.45 -6.87
N ILE A 239 -2.08 9.04 -5.94
CA ILE A 239 -2.36 9.77 -4.70
C ILE A 239 -1.89 8.93 -3.52
N LEU A 240 -1.20 9.55 -2.54
CA LEU A 240 -0.87 8.94 -1.25
C LEU A 240 -1.55 9.69 -0.11
N ASP A 241 -2.06 8.95 0.87
CA ASP A 241 -2.71 9.49 2.07
C ASP A 241 -2.39 8.64 3.32
N GLU A 242 -2.62 9.21 4.51
CA GLU A 242 -2.43 8.60 5.84
C GLU A 242 -1.15 7.77 5.98
N ILE A 243 0.00 8.39 5.75
CA ILE A 243 1.29 7.70 5.85
C ILE A 243 1.72 7.63 7.32
N TYR A 244 1.99 6.43 7.81
CA TYR A 244 2.45 6.14 9.16
C TYR A 244 3.74 5.29 9.17
N LEU A 245 4.59 5.57 10.15
CA LEU A 245 5.78 4.78 10.49
C LEU A 245 5.75 4.47 11.98
N TYR A 246 5.77 3.19 12.32
CA TYR A 246 5.83 2.66 13.68
C TYR A 246 7.18 1.99 13.92
N THR A 247 7.72 2.12 15.14
CA THR A 247 8.97 1.46 15.56
C THR A 247 8.79 0.01 16.02
N LYS A 248 7.62 -0.58 15.72
CA LYS A 248 7.27 -1.97 16.05
C LYS A 248 6.77 -2.72 14.83
N ALA A 249 7.07 -4.01 14.78
CA ALA A 249 6.39 -4.93 13.88
C ALA A 249 4.93 -5.14 14.33
N VAL A 250 4.07 -5.53 13.40
CA VAL A 250 2.68 -5.90 13.68
C VAL A 250 2.69 -7.18 14.52
N PRO A 251 2.07 -7.20 15.71
CA PRO A 251 1.97 -8.41 16.52
C PRO A 251 1.22 -9.51 15.76
N GLN A 252 1.67 -10.75 15.93
CA GLN A 252 0.99 -11.94 15.40
C GLN A 252 -0.20 -12.35 16.27
#